data_AF-A0A2D7AEG4-F1
#
_entry.id   AF-A0A2D7AEG4-F1
#
_cell.length_a   1.000
_cell.length_b   1.000
_cell.length_c   1.000
_cell.angle_alpha   90.00
_cell.angle_beta   90.00
_cell.angle_gamma   90.00
#
_symmetry.space_group_name_H-M   'P 1'
#
loop_
_entity.id
_entity.type
_entity.pdbx_description
1 polymer ?
#
loop_
_entity_poly.entity_id
_entity_poly.type
_entity_poly.pdbx_seq_one_letter_code
_entity_poly.pdbx_strand_id
1 'polypeptide(L)' 'MKHKKIRIAILGSTGSIGTQALEIIQEHHELFEIVLLSAHQNWELLDEQA' A
#
# COMPACT_ATOMS: atom_id res chain seq x y z
N MET A 1 -22.94 9.93 5.42
CA MET A 1 -21.83 10.01 6.39
C MET A 1 -20.61 9.42 5.69
N LYS A 2 -19.52 10.18 5.48
CA LYS A 2 -18.30 9.62 4.89
C LYS A 2 -17.74 8.59 5.88
N HIS A 3 -17.73 7.31 5.52
CA HIS A 3 -17.02 6.32 6.33
C HIS A 3 -15.53 6.66 6.34
N LYS A 4 -14.93 6.67 7.52
CA LYS A 4 -13.51 6.97 7.67
C LYS A 4 -12.72 5.81 7.06
N LYS A 5 -11.78 6.12 6.17
CA LYS A 5 -10.90 5.11 5.56
C LYS A 5 -10.05 4.41 6.61
N ILE A 6 -9.80 3.12 6.39
CA ILE A 6 -8.86 2.33 7.19
C ILE A 6 -7.45 2.70 6.71
N ARG A 7 -6.64 3.18 7.66
CA ARG A 7 -5.27 3.62 7.39
C ARG A 7 -4.32 2.43 7.49
N ILE A 8 -3.55 2.16 6.44
CA ILE A 8 -2.68 0.98 6.32
C ILE A 8 -1.23 1.41 6.14
N ALA A 9 -0.33 0.75 6.89
CA ALA A 9 1.11 0.78 6.66
C ALA A 9 1.54 -0.58 6.11
N ILE A 10 2.28 -0.60 4.99
CA ILE A 10 2.80 -1.84 4.40
C ILE A 10 4.31 -1.88 4.60
N LEU A 11 4.76 -2.89 5.36
CA LEU A 11 6.17 -3.16 5.59
C LEU A 11 6.63 -4.26 4.62
N GLY A 12 7.48 -3.90 3.66
CA GLY A 12 7.87 -4.78 2.55
C GLY A 12 6.89 -4.74 1.37
N SER A 13 6.50 -3.53 0.93
CA SER A 13 5.54 -3.30 -0.18
C SER A 13 6.00 -3.87 -1.52
N THR A 14 7.30 -4.06 -1.70
CA THR A 14 7.91 -4.63 -2.91
C THR A 14 8.01 -6.16 -2.89
N GLY A 15 7.61 -6.80 -1.79
CA GLY A 15 7.52 -8.26 -1.71
C GLY A 15 6.18 -8.77 -2.24
N SER A 16 6.08 -10.08 -2.48
CA SER A 16 4.88 -10.72 -3.07
C SER A 16 3.57 -10.36 -2.33
N ILE A 17 3.57 -10.37 -1.00
CA ILE A 17 2.39 -9.98 -0.20
C ILE A 17 2.12 -8.48 -0.28
N GLY A 18 3.18 -7.67 -0.30
CA GLY A 18 3.08 -6.21 -0.39
C GLY A 18 2.43 -5.77 -1.70
N THR A 19 2.90 -6.30 -2.83
CA THR A 19 2.37 -5.95 -4.15
C THR A 19 0.92 -6.41 -4.31
N GLN A 20 0.60 -7.63 -3.86
CA GLN A 20 -0.78 -8.13 -3.88
C GLN A 20 -1.71 -7.31 -2.97
N ALA A 21 -1.22 -6.89 -1.80
CA ALA A 21 -1.99 -6.02 -0.92
C ALA A 21 -2.27 -4.65 -1.57
N LEU A 22 -1.31 -4.09 -2.31
CA LEU A 22 -1.50 -2.84 -3.06
C LEU A 22 -2.58 -2.98 -4.13
N GLU A 23 -2.62 -4.10 -4.87
CA GLU A 23 -3.67 -4.38 -5.86
C GLU A 23 -5.07 -4.33 -5.23
N ILE A 24 -5.27 -5.03 -4.11
CA ILE A 24 -6.55 -5.04 -3.39
C ILE A 24 -6.90 -3.66 -2.82
N ILE A 25 -5.93 -2.93 -2.29
CA ILE A 25 -6.15 -1.57 -1.76
C ILE A 25 -6.55 -0.61 -2.88
N GLN A 26 -5.96 -0.75 -4.08
CA GLN A 26 -6.30 0.04 -5.25
C GLN A 26 -7.73 -0.24 -5.73
N GLU A 27 -8.13 -1.51 -5.77
CA GLU A 27 -9.50 -1.93 -6.10
C GLU A 27 -10.54 -1.38 -5.11
N HIS A 28 -10.15 -1.18 -3.84
CA HIS A 28 -11.02 -0.72 -2.75
C HIS A 28 -10.56 0.62 -2.13
N HIS A 29 -10.09 1.55 -2.96
CA HIS A 29 -9.55 2.85 -2.55
C HIS A 29 -10.54 3.73 -1.75
N GLU A 30 -11.84 3.46 -1.82
CA GLU A 30 -12.89 4.09 -1.01
C GLU A 30 -12.85 3.65 0.47
N LEU A 31 -12.35 2.44 0.74
CA LEU A 31 -12.25 1.86 2.08
C LEU A 31 -10.88 2.09 2.72
N PHE A 32 -9.82 2.14 1.92
CA PHE A 32 -8.45 2.10 2.39
C PHE A 32 -7.64 3.36 2.03
N GLU A 33 -6.70 3.70 2.90
CA GLU A 33 -5.73 4.78 2.73
C GLU A 33 -4.34 4.28 3.13
N ILE A 34 -3.40 4.28 2.19
CA ILE A 34 -2.00 3.97 2.49
C ILE A 34 -1.36 5.18 3.15
N VAL A 35 -0.71 4.96 4.29
CA VAL A 35 -0.04 6.02 5.05
C VAL A 35 1.46 5.84 5.16
N LEU A 36 1.96 4.64 4.83
CA LEU A 36 3.38 4.32 4.82
C LEU A 36 3.63 3.10 3.94
N LEU A 37 4.66 3.20 3.12
CA LEU A 37 5.27 2.07 2.41
C LEU A 37 6.72 1.94 2.88
N SER A 38 7.20 0.71 3.00
CA SER A 38 8.63 0.45 3.17
C SER A 38 9.05 -0.75 2.35
N ALA A 39 10.32 -0.77 1.96
CA ALA A 39 10.96 -1.87 1.25
C ALA A 39 12.35 -2.11 1.84
N HIS A 40 12.92 -3.29 1.60
CA HIS A 40 14.27 -3.60 2.08
C HIS A 40 15.35 -3.05 1.14
N GLN A 41 15.38 -3.49 -0.13
CA GLN A 41 16.45 -3.14 -1.09
C GLN A 41 15.94 -2.60 -2.43
N ASN A 42 14.72 -2.94 -2.84
CA ASN A 42 14.13 -2.52 -4.12
C ASN A 42 13.54 -1.11 -3.97
N TRP A 43 14.40 -0.10 -3.93
CA TRP A 43 13.97 1.28 -3.71
C TRP A 43 13.33 1.88 -4.97
N GLU A 44 13.71 1.40 -6.16
CA GLU A 44 13.11 1.83 -7.42
C GLU A 44 11.61 1.46 -7.46
N LEU A 45 11.26 0.22 -7.15
CA LEU A 45 9.86 -0.18 -7.08
C LEU A 45 9.11 0.49 -5.92
N LEU A 46 9.81 0.81 -4.82
CA LEU A 46 9.20 1.58 -3.74
C LEU A 46 8.86 3.01 -4.20
N ASP A 47 9.71 3.65 -5.00
CA ASP A 47 9.50 4.98 -5.59
C ASP A 47 8.32 4.97 -6.58
N GLU A 48 8.21 3.93 -7.41
CA GLU A 48 7.06 3.73 -8.31
C GLU A 48 5.72 3.55 -7.58
N GLN A 49 5.75 3.08 -6.33
CA GLN A 49 4.57 2.84 -5.50
C GLN A 49 4.13 4.05 -4.66
N ALA A 50 4.94 5.11 -4.56
CA ALA A 50 4.74 6.27 -3.68
C ALA A 50 4.05 7.45 -4.37
#